data_AF-A0A6A7LLY9-F1
#
_entry.id   AF-A0A6A7LLY9-F1
#
_cell.length_a   1.000
_cell.length_b   1.000
_cell.length_c   1.000
_cell.angle_alpha   90.00
_cell.angle_beta   90.00
_cell.angle_gamma   90.00
#
_symmetry.space_group_name_H-M   'P 1'
#
loop_
_entity.id
_entity.type
_entity.pdbx_description
1 polymer ?
#
loop_
_entity_poly.entity_id
_entity_poly.type
_entity_poly.pdbx_seq_one_letter_code
_entity_poly.pdbx_strand_id
1 'polypeptide(L)'
;MDREFSEYGSSKEALLDLLSHKSRVTQVSENVAYLANGVAYSFIEVTSDDGIQYGLPAYGEESLELNRIAHDYLSKQEEEKALIVQIK
;
A
#
# COMPACT_ATOMS: atom_id res chain seq x y z
N MET A 1 -0.13 1.43 -20.56
CA MET A 1 -0.19 -0.04 -20.56
C MET A 1 -1.14 -0.36 -19.44
N ASP A 2 -2.38 -0.72 -19.76
CA ASP A 2 -3.42 -0.96 -18.77
C ASP A 2 -3.02 -2.23 -18.01
N ARG A 3 -2.52 -2.07 -16.78
CA ARG A 3 -2.12 -3.20 -15.93
C ARG A 3 -3.38 -3.84 -15.38
N GLU A 4 -3.73 -5.01 -15.89
CA GLU A 4 -4.87 -5.75 -15.36
C GLU A 4 -4.49 -6.38 -14.01
N PHE A 5 -5.32 -6.11 -13.00
CA PHE A 5 -5.09 -6.58 -11.63
C PHE A 5 -4.99 -8.11 -11.51
N SER A 6 -5.55 -8.84 -12.48
CA SER A 6 -5.52 -10.30 -12.57
C SER A 6 -4.16 -10.91 -12.85
N GLU A 7 -3.14 -10.10 -13.15
CA GLU A 7 -1.77 -10.59 -13.39
C GLU A 7 -0.98 -10.81 -12.09
N TYR A 8 -1.42 -10.24 -10.96
CA TYR A 8 -0.73 -10.39 -9.67
C TYR A 8 -1.25 -11.60 -8.89
N GLY A 9 -0.34 -12.37 -8.28
CA GLY A 9 -0.68 -13.51 -7.45
C GLY A 9 -1.16 -13.14 -6.05
N SER A 10 -0.89 -11.89 -5.62
CA SER A 10 -1.24 -11.39 -4.29
C SER A 10 -1.32 -9.86 -4.25
N SER A 11 -2.05 -9.32 -3.28
CA SER A 11 -2.13 -7.87 -3.03
C SER A 11 -0.78 -7.31 -2.59
N LYS A 12 0.03 -8.10 -1.90
CA LYS A 12 1.42 -7.75 -1.55
C LYS A 12 2.28 -7.52 -2.79
N GLU A 13 2.23 -8.44 -3.75
CA GLU A 13 2.99 -8.31 -5.01
C GLU A 13 2.54 -7.08 -5.79
N ALA A 14 1.22 -6.86 -5.88
CA ALA A 14 0.67 -5.68 -6.54
C ALA A 14 1.13 -4.38 -5.86
N LEU A 15 1.13 -4.32 -4.52
CA LEU A 15 1.64 -3.15 -3.80
C LEU A 15 3.11 -2.89 -4.13
N LEU A 16 3.97 -3.90 -4.04
CA LEU A 16 5.40 -3.74 -4.32
C LEU A 16 5.66 -3.25 -5.75
N ASP A 17 4.93 -3.78 -6.73
CA ASP A 17 5.02 -3.31 -8.12
C ASP A 17 4.56 -1.86 -8.23
N LEU A 18 3.38 -1.51 -7.70
CA LEU A 18 2.85 -0.14 -7.73
C LEU A 18 3.80 0.87 -7.08
N LEU A 19 4.40 0.52 -5.94
CA LEU A 19 5.38 1.36 -5.22
C LEU A 19 6.72 1.50 -5.93
N SER A 20 7.09 0.56 -6.81
CA SER A 20 8.28 0.69 -7.66
C SER A 20 8.07 1.68 -8.83
N HIS A 21 6.81 2.07 -9.07
CA HIS A 21 6.43 3.09 -10.04
C HIS A 21 6.07 4.41 -9.32
N LYS A 22 5.70 5.45 -10.08
CA LYS A 22 5.30 6.76 -9.53
C LYS A 22 3.90 6.75 -8.89
N SER A 23 3.57 5.70 -8.17
CA SER A 23 2.32 5.58 -7.43
C SER A 23 2.49 6.07 -6.00
N ARG A 24 1.37 6.39 -5.35
CA ARG A 24 1.35 6.83 -3.95
C ARG A 24 0.28 6.08 -3.18
N VAL A 25 0.64 5.58 -1.99
CA VAL A 25 -0.34 5.11 -1.02
C VAL A 25 -1.21 6.28 -0.58
N THR A 26 -2.51 6.18 -0.79
CA THR A 26 -3.49 7.22 -0.44
C THR A 26 -4.32 6.87 0.78
N GLN A 27 -4.49 5.57 1.07
CA GLN A 27 -5.17 5.11 2.27
C GLN A 27 -4.49 3.87 2.84
N VAL A 28 -4.28 3.88 4.15
CA VAL A 28 -3.88 2.72 4.95
C VAL A 28 -4.63 2.78 6.27
N SER A 29 -5.08 1.63 6.77
CA SER A 29 -5.54 1.54 8.16
C SER A 29 -4.36 1.61 9.11
N GLU A 30 -4.46 2.43 10.16
CA GLU A 30 -3.41 2.53 11.20
C GLU A 30 -3.07 1.16 11.80
N ASN A 31 -4.08 0.31 11.99
CA ASN A 31 -3.94 -1.03 12.52
C ASN A 31 -4.60 -2.05 11.61
N VAL A 32 -4.09 -3.29 11.66
CA VAL A 32 -4.70 -4.45 11.01
C VAL A 32 -6.05 -4.75 11.67
N ALA A 33 -7.09 -4.92 10.86
CA ALA A 33 -8.42 -5.30 11.33
C ALA A 33 -8.52 -6.83 11.48
N TYR A 34 -9.49 -7.30 12.26
CA TYR A 34 -9.78 -8.73 12.37
C TYR A 34 -11.27 -8.98 12.07
N LEU A 35 -11.54 -9.95 11.21
CA LEU A 35 -12.88 -10.38 10.88
C LEU A 35 -13.50 -11.17 12.04
N ALA A 36 -14.82 -11.39 11.99
CA ALA A 36 -15.55 -12.10 13.05
C ALA A 36 -15.04 -13.54 13.30
N ASN A 37 -14.39 -14.15 12.30
CA ASN A 37 -13.76 -15.47 12.39
C ASN A 37 -12.30 -15.41 12.91
N GLY A 38 -11.80 -14.24 13.31
CA GLY A 38 -10.44 -14.04 13.78
C GLY A 38 -9.38 -13.90 12.68
N VAL A 39 -9.77 -13.91 11.41
CA VAL A 39 -8.82 -13.72 10.29
C VAL A 39 -8.43 -12.25 10.19
N ALA A 40 -7.13 -11.98 10.16
CA ALA A 40 -6.59 -10.65 9.96
C ALA A 40 -6.97 -10.11 8.56
N TYR A 41 -7.22 -8.81 8.46
CA TYR A 41 -7.64 -8.12 7.26
C TYR A 41 -6.99 -6.75 7.15
N SER A 42 -6.59 -6.38 5.94
CA SER A 42 -6.11 -5.05 5.62
C SER A 42 -6.53 -4.66 4.22
N PHE A 43 -6.70 -3.36 4.02
CA PHE A 43 -7.04 -2.76 2.74
C PHE A 43 -6.19 -1.52 2.54
N ILE A 44 -5.47 -1.49 1.42
CA ILE A 44 -4.60 -0.36 1.05
C ILE A 44 -5.15 0.25 -0.24
N GLU A 45 -5.20 1.57 -0.30
CA GLU A 45 -5.46 2.27 -1.55
C GLU A 45 -4.18 2.89 -2.09
N VAL A 46 -3.96 2.72 -3.39
CA VAL A 46 -2.82 3.26 -4.10
C VAL A 46 -3.33 4.01 -5.33
N THR A 47 -2.88 5.25 -5.50
CA THR A 47 -3.15 6.04 -6.71
C THR A 47 -1.89 6.14 -7.53
N SER A 48 -1.96 5.69 -8.78
CA SER A 48 -0.88 5.79 -9.78
C SER A 48 -0.78 7.22 -10.33
N ASP A 49 0.32 7.54 -11.02
CA ASP A 49 0.56 8.88 -11.58
C ASP A 49 -0.37 9.23 -12.74
N ASP A 50 -0.88 8.22 -13.45
CA ASP A 50 -1.97 8.32 -14.43
C ASP A 50 -3.34 8.59 -13.81
N GLY A 51 -3.43 8.63 -12.47
CA GLY A 51 -4.65 8.91 -11.73
C GLY A 51 -5.53 7.68 -11.49
N ILE A 52 -5.12 6.48 -11.91
CA ILE A 52 -5.84 5.25 -11.61
C ILE A 52 -5.67 4.88 -10.14
N GLN A 53 -6.77 4.53 -9.48
CA GLN A 53 -6.80 4.11 -8.09
C GLN A 53 -7.01 2.58 -7.98
N TYR A 54 -6.20 1.95 -7.14
CA TYR A 54 -6.20 0.51 -6.89
C TYR A 54 -6.50 0.24 -5.43
N GLY A 55 -7.44 -0.68 -5.18
CA GLY A 55 -7.76 -1.17 -3.84
C GLY A 55 -7.18 -2.56 -3.63
N LEU A 56 -6.38 -2.74 -2.57
CA LEU A 56 -5.59 -3.94 -2.30
C LEU A 56 -6.09 -4.64 -1.04
N PRO A 57 -7.08 -5.55 -1.13
CA PRO A 57 -7.51 -6.35 0.01
C PRO A 57 -6.53 -7.49 0.28
N ALA A 58 -6.14 -7.70 1.53
CA ALA A 58 -5.37 -8.86 1.95
C ALA A 58 -5.94 -9.46 3.24
N TYR A 59 -5.74 -10.76 3.40
CA TYR A 59 -6.28 -11.55 4.51
C TYR A 59 -5.19 -12.41 5.16
N GLY A 60 -5.37 -12.77 6.42
CA GLY A 60 -4.45 -13.62 7.15
C GLY A 60 -3.05 -13.00 7.27
N GLU A 61 -2.00 -13.81 7.11
CA GLU A 61 -0.61 -13.36 7.21
C GLU A 61 -0.27 -12.29 6.17
N GLU A 62 -0.82 -12.39 4.96
CA GLU A 62 -0.60 -11.40 3.90
C GLU A 62 -1.08 -10.01 4.34
N SER A 63 -2.17 -9.92 5.10
CA SER A 63 -2.68 -8.64 5.58
C SER A 63 -1.70 -7.93 6.52
N LEU A 64 -0.97 -8.69 7.34
CA LEU A 64 0.03 -8.17 8.27
C LEU A 64 1.23 -7.63 7.49
N GLU A 65 1.68 -8.37 6.49
CA GLU A 65 2.78 -7.98 5.61
C GLU A 65 2.42 -6.75 4.77
N LEU A 66 1.23 -6.74 4.16
CA LEU A 66 0.74 -5.66 3.32
C LEU A 66 0.65 -4.35 4.12
N ASN A 67 0.06 -4.40 5.32
CA ASN A 67 -0.08 -3.24 6.19
C ASN A 67 1.29 -2.69 6.63
N ARG A 68 2.22 -3.57 6.99
CA ARG A 68 3.60 -3.19 7.34
C ARG A 68 4.32 -2.49 6.19
N ILE A 69 4.28 -3.06 4.98
CA ILE A 69 4.94 -2.49 3.80
C ILE A 69 4.39 -1.09 3.50
N ALA A 70 3.06 -0.91 3.58
CA ALA A 70 2.43 0.38 3.34
C ALA A 70 2.88 1.44 4.36
N HIS A 71 2.92 1.10 5.65
CA HIS A 71 3.40 2.01 6.70
C HIS A 71 4.89 2.32 6.57
N ASP A 72 5.73 1.32 6.29
CA ASP A 72 7.17 1.51 6.06
C ASP A 72 7.45 2.41 4.85
N TYR A 73 6.57 2.42 3.84
CA TYR A 73 6.67 3.33 2.70
C TYR A 73 6.28 4.76 3.08
N LEU A 74 5.17 4.92 3.81
CA LEU A 74 4.68 6.24 4.22
C LEU A 74 5.65 6.96 5.15
N SER A 75 6.25 6.25 6.11
CA SER A 75 7.25 6.83 7.03
C SER A 75 8.46 7.39 6.27
N LYS A 76 8.99 6.65 5.29
CA LYS A 76 10.10 7.11 4.43
C LYS A 76 9.71 8.34 3.62
N GLN A 77 8.49 8.39 3.08
CA GLN A 77 8.00 9.55 2.34
C GLN A 77 7.85 10.79 3.23
N GLU A 78 7.49 10.63 4.50
CA GLU A 78 7.44 11.73 5.47
C GLU A 78 8.83 12.23 5.84
N GLU A 79 9.79 11.33 6.06
CA GLU A 79 11.20 11.67 6.32
C GLU A 79 11.83 12.43 5.14
N GLU A 80 11.62 11.98 3.90
CA GLU A 80 12.09 12.66 2.68
C GLU A 80 11.50 14.07 2.55
N LYS A 81 10.20 14.22 2.80
CA LYS A 81 9.53 15.53 2.80
C LYS A 81 10.09 16.46 3.88
N ALA A 82 10.31 15.95 5.09
CA ALA A 82 10.87 16.71 6.20
C ALA A 82 12.29 17.21 5.88
N LEU A 83 13.11 16.39 5.22
CA LEU A 83 14.46 16.77 4.80
C LEU A 83 14.43 17.89 3.74
N ILE A 84 13.52 17.82 2.77
CA ILE A 84 13.37 18.86 1.72
C ILE A 84 12.96 20.21 2.32
N VAL A 85 12.13 20.21 3.38
CA VAL A 85 11.70 21.44 4.06
C VAL A 85 12.86 22.09 4.81
N GLN A 86 13.79 21.32 5.38
CA GLN A 86 14.94 21.86 6.13
C GLN A 86 16.01 22.52 5.26
N ILE A 87 16.02 22.25 3.95
CA ILE A 87 17.00 22.78 2.99
C ILE A 87 16.49 24.07 2.31
N LYS A 88 15.21 24.42 2.48
CA LYS A 88 14.58 25.63 1.94
C LYS A 88 14.53 26.75 2.97
#